data_AF-A0A4S0L534-F1
#
_entry.id   AF-A0A4S0L534-F1
#
_cell.length_a   1.000
_cell.length_b   1.000
_cell.length_c   1.000
_cell.angle_alpha   90.00
_cell.angle_beta   90.00
_cell.angle_gamma   90.00
#
_symmetry.space_group_name_H-M   'P 1'
#
loop_
_entity.id
_entity.type
_entity.pdbx_description
1 polymer ?
#
loop_
_entity_poly.entity_id
_entity_poly.type
_entity_poly.pdbx_seq_one_letter_code
_entity_poly.pdbx_strand_id
1 'polypeptide(L)'
;MGENLSGHHADRIQAAITSDAAAKSALVASWRRSSNLHRLDPADRSPARYLTEFELGEARQRIEPLVRAAQSSLDRLYLAVGGVGCCVLLADRDGVPVERRGAPVDDETFHCWGLWTGSVWNEESQGTNGIGTCLVEQRALTIHRDQHFYTCNTGLSCTTAPIYDHRGDLVAALDVSSCRADLTEAFANLISMAVIDAARRIEAENFKIAFPKARILLAPVADKGSGALIAVDADDLVVGATRSARLALGMTQQCLDKPMPAADLLGWAKDGPEVLAEAERGVLQRALARADGNVSAAAQALGISRATLHRKLNRLDVHRSH
;
A
#
# COMPACT_ATOMS: atom_id res chain seq x y z
N MET A 1 -14.15 3.07 -41.09
CA MET A 1 -14.42 1.74 -40.49
C MET A 1 -14.33 1.76 -38.95
N GLY A 2 -14.57 2.89 -38.26
CA GLY A 2 -14.45 3.02 -36.80
C GLY A 2 -15.77 3.22 -36.03
N GLU A 3 -16.88 3.53 -36.70
CA GLU A 3 -18.15 3.85 -36.02
C GLU A 3 -18.91 2.63 -35.51
N ASN A 4 -18.78 1.46 -36.15
CA ASN A 4 -19.56 0.27 -35.78
C ASN A 4 -19.08 -0.41 -34.48
N LEU A 5 -17.78 -0.36 -34.15
CA LEU A 5 -17.25 -0.98 -32.92
C LEU A 5 -17.68 -0.23 -31.65
N SER A 6 -17.93 1.08 -31.76
CA SER A 6 -18.28 1.93 -30.61
C SER A 6 -19.69 1.65 -30.07
N GLY A 7 -20.66 1.38 -30.95
CA GLY A 7 -22.02 1.01 -30.54
C GLY A 7 -22.07 -0.37 -29.88
N HIS A 8 -21.32 -1.33 -30.43
CA HIS A 8 -21.30 -2.70 -29.90
C HIS A 8 -20.81 -2.82 -28.45
N HIS A 9 -19.89 -1.96 -28.00
CA HIS A 9 -19.40 -1.99 -26.61
C HIS A 9 -20.43 -1.42 -25.63
N ALA A 10 -20.98 -0.24 -25.92
CA ALA A 10 -22.01 0.39 -25.10
C ALA A 10 -23.26 -0.51 -24.98
N ASP A 11 -23.70 -1.13 -26.09
CA ASP A 11 -24.81 -2.07 -26.12
C ASP A 11 -24.53 -3.31 -25.24
N ARG A 12 -23.30 -3.83 -25.28
CA ARG A 12 -22.88 -4.96 -24.44
C ARG A 12 -22.94 -4.61 -22.95
N ILE A 13 -22.47 -3.42 -22.57
CA ILE A 13 -22.56 -2.95 -21.18
C ILE A 13 -24.04 -2.88 -20.76
N GLN A 14 -24.89 -2.26 -21.58
CA GLN A 14 -26.32 -2.13 -21.28
C GLN A 14 -27.02 -3.50 -21.14
N ALA A 15 -26.71 -4.44 -22.03
CA ALA A 15 -27.19 -5.82 -21.95
C ALA A 15 -26.71 -6.54 -20.67
N ALA A 16 -25.45 -6.34 -20.28
CA ALA A 16 -24.92 -6.93 -19.05
C ALA A 16 -25.59 -6.34 -17.79
N ILE A 17 -25.81 -5.02 -17.74
CA ILE A 17 -26.43 -4.31 -16.61
C ILE A 17 -27.90 -4.72 -16.41
N THR A 18 -28.63 -4.93 -17.51
CA THR A 18 -30.06 -5.33 -17.47
C THR A 18 -30.26 -6.80 -17.11
N SER A 19 -29.21 -7.63 -17.24
CA SER A 19 -29.22 -9.03 -16.84
C SER A 19 -28.99 -9.22 -15.33
N ASP A 20 -29.25 -10.43 -14.82
CA ASP A 20 -28.92 -10.81 -13.42
C ASP A 20 -27.40 -11.02 -13.19
N ALA A 21 -26.56 -10.71 -14.17
CA ALA A 21 -25.10 -10.89 -14.06
C ALA A 21 -24.44 -9.99 -13.01
N ALA A 22 -25.06 -8.87 -12.64
CA ALA A 22 -24.54 -7.96 -11.61
C ALA A 22 -24.39 -8.63 -10.24
N ALA A 23 -25.23 -9.61 -9.90
CA ALA A 23 -25.12 -10.36 -8.65
C ALA A 23 -23.97 -11.38 -8.66
N LYS A 24 -23.41 -11.69 -9.83
CA LYS A 24 -22.44 -12.78 -10.04
C LYS A 24 -21.05 -12.29 -10.49
N SER A 25 -20.92 -11.00 -10.81
CA SER A 25 -19.69 -10.41 -11.32
C SER A 25 -19.45 -9.03 -10.72
N ALA A 26 -18.33 -8.86 -10.02
CA ALA A 26 -17.90 -7.56 -9.50
C ALA A 26 -17.74 -6.51 -10.61
N LEU A 27 -17.34 -6.93 -11.82
CA LEU A 27 -17.24 -6.06 -12.99
C LEU A 27 -18.61 -5.51 -13.38
N VAL A 28 -19.61 -6.39 -13.54
CA VAL A 28 -20.97 -5.97 -13.92
C VAL A 28 -21.62 -5.15 -12.80
N ALA A 29 -21.29 -5.43 -11.54
CA ALA A 29 -21.70 -4.60 -10.41
C ALA A 29 -21.13 -3.17 -10.52
N SER A 30 -19.86 -3.01 -10.88
CA SER A 30 -19.25 -1.70 -11.13
C SER A 30 -19.85 -0.99 -12.36
N TRP A 31 -20.13 -1.70 -13.45
CA TRP A 31 -20.85 -1.12 -14.60
C TRP A 31 -22.25 -0.64 -14.21
N ARG A 32 -22.97 -1.44 -13.43
CA ARG A 32 -24.31 -1.09 -12.93
C ARG A 32 -24.27 0.12 -12.02
N ARG A 33 -23.25 0.24 -11.17
CA ARG A 33 -23.02 1.41 -10.32
C ARG A 33 -22.70 2.65 -11.16
N SER A 34 -21.77 2.53 -12.12
CA SER A 34 -21.42 3.58 -13.09
C SER A 34 -22.65 4.12 -13.83
N SER A 35 -23.51 3.24 -14.34
CA SER A 35 -24.71 3.64 -15.08
C SER A 35 -25.83 4.14 -14.16
N ASN A 36 -26.22 3.39 -13.12
CA ASN A 36 -27.44 3.71 -12.37
C ASN A 36 -27.22 4.72 -11.24
N LEU A 37 -26.10 4.62 -10.52
CA LEU A 37 -25.80 5.52 -9.41
C LEU A 37 -25.21 6.84 -9.91
N HIS A 38 -24.21 6.76 -10.81
CA HIS A 38 -23.50 7.93 -11.31
C HIS A 38 -24.09 8.50 -12.61
N ARG A 39 -25.08 7.82 -13.21
CA ARG A 39 -25.80 8.28 -14.41
C ARG A 39 -24.90 8.52 -15.63
N LEU A 40 -23.86 7.71 -15.75
CA LEU A 40 -22.94 7.77 -16.88
C LEU A 40 -23.48 6.98 -18.08
N ASP A 41 -23.21 7.47 -19.29
CA ASP A 41 -23.50 6.80 -20.55
C ASP A 41 -22.20 6.22 -21.14
N PRO A 42 -22.06 4.89 -21.32
CA PRO A 42 -20.82 4.29 -21.85
C PRO A 42 -20.42 4.76 -23.26
N ALA A 43 -21.34 5.39 -24.00
CA ALA A 43 -21.08 5.99 -25.31
C ALA A 43 -20.59 7.45 -25.24
N ASP A 44 -20.63 8.10 -24.08
CA ASP A 44 -20.12 9.47 -23.89
C ASP A 44 -18.62 9.52 -24.21
N ARG A 45 -18.21 10.61 -24.84
CA ARG A 45 -16.82 10.91 -25.26
C ARG A 45 -16.32 12.23 -24.68
N SER A 46 -17.03 12.78 -23.71
CA SER A 46 -16.62 13.97 -22.99
C SER A 46 -15.21 13.75 -22.40
N PRO A 47 -14.28 14.70 -22.55
CA PRO A 47 -12.94 14.56 -22.02
C PRO A 47 -12.98 14.47 -20.49
N ALA A 48 -12.00 13.78 -19.91
CA ALA A 48 -11.85 13.75 -18.46
C ALA A 48 -11.70 15.17 -17.90
N ARG A 49 -12.33 15.43 -16.75
CA ARG A 49 -12.14 16.69 -16.02
C ARG A 49 -10.70 16.77 -15.53
N TYR A 50 -10.09 17.94 -15.71
CA TYR A 50 -8.80 18.28 -15.11
C TYR A 50 -8.99 19.24 -13.95
N LEU A 51 -8.22 19.01 -12.89
CA LEU A 51 -8.00 19.97 -11.82
C LEU A 51 -7.19 21.16 -12.35
N THR A 52 -7.47 22.33 -11.79
CA THR A 52 -6.58 23.48 -11.89
C THR A 52 -5.25 23.19 -11.18
N GLU A 53 -4.21 23.96 -11.51
CA GLU A 53 -2.89 23.81 -10.86
C GLU A 53 -2.98 23.96 -9.33
N PHE A 54 -3.83 24.87 -8.85
CA PHE A 54 -4.06 25.05 -7.41
C PHE A 54 -4.71 23.81 -6.78
N GLU A 55 -5.77 23.28 -7.38
CA GLU A 55 -6.45 22.06 -6.90
C GLU A 55 -5.52 20.84 -6.93
N LEU A 56 -4.66 20.73 -7.95
CA LEU A 56 -3.64 19.67 -8.03
C LEU A 56 -2.57 19.85 -6.95
N GLY A 57 -2.15 21.07 -6.66
CA GLY A 57 -1.26 21.39 -5.54
C GLY A 57 -1.83 20.92 -4.20
N GLU A 58 -3.09 21.23 -3.94
CA GLU A 58 -3.81 20.76 -2.75
C GLU A 58 -3.92 19.23 -2.71
N ALA A 59 -4.21 18.58 -3.85
CA ALA A 59 -4.26 17.12 -3.94
C ALA A 59 -2.91 16.45 -3.62
N ARG A 60 -1.82 16.98 -4.19
CA ARG A 60 -0.45 16.55 -3.86
C ARG A 60 -0.13 16.76 -2.38
N GLN A 61 -0.52 17.89 -1.81
CA GLN A 61 -0.22 18.23 -0.42
C GLN A 61 -0.94 17.30 0.57
N ARG A 62 -2.19 16.90 0.30
CA ARG A 62 -2.96 15.98 1.17
C ARG A 62 -2.25 14.66 1.42
N ILE A 63 -1.45 14.18 0.45
CA ILE A 63 -0.73 12.91 0.53
C ILE A 63 0.79 13.07 0.39
N GLU A 64 1.34 14.24 0.72
CA GLU A 64 2.77 14.55 0.57
C GLU A 64 3.70 13.53 1.25
N PRO A 65 3.45 13.07 2.50
CA PRO A 65 4.32 12.08 3.14
C PRO A 65 4.38 10.76 2.36
N LEU A 66 3.24 10.35 1.80
CA LEU A 66 3.12 9.15 0.98
C LEU A 66 3.84 9.33 -0.36
N VAL A 67 3.65 10.47 -1.03
CA VAL A 67 4.32 10.81 -2.30
C VAL A 67 5.84 10.75 -2.12
N ARG A 68 6.34 11.27 -0.99
CA ARG A 68 7.76 11.21 -0.63
C ARG A 68 8.23 9.77 -0.40
N ALA A 69 7.46 8.97 0.35
CA ALA A 69 7.75 7.56 0.58
C ALA A 69 7.72 6.73 -0.72
N ALA A 70 6.92 7.15 -1.71
CA ALA A 70 6.67 6.37 -2.92
C ALA A 70 7.73 6.50 -4.01
N GLN A 71 8.51 7.59 -4.04
CA GLN A 71 9.39 7.93 -5.17
C GLN A 71 10.24 6.75 -5.68
N SER A 72 11.01 6.10 -4.79
CA SER A 72 11.88 5.00 -5.19
C SER A 72 11.12 3.75 -5.67
N SER A 73 9.91 3.51 -5.15
CA SER A 73 9.07 2.39 -5.60
C SER A 73 8.44 2.68 -6.96
N LEU A 74 8.01 3.92 -7.21
CA LEU A 74 7.50 4.36 -8.51
C LEU A 74 8.58 4.24 -9.60
N ASP A 75 9.79 4.72 -9.31
CA ASP A 75 10.91 4.67 -10.26
C ASP A 75 11.31 3.22 -10.58
N ARG A 76 11.38 2.34 -9.57
CA ARG A 76 11.68 0.91 -9.78
C ARG A 76 10.59 0.17 -10.53
N LEU A 77 9.32 0.45 -10.21
CA LEU A 77 8.20 -0.13 -10.93
C LEU A 77 8.25 0.29 -12.39
N TYR A 78 8.48 1.58 -12.67
CA TYR A 78 8.61 2.07 -14.03
C TYR A 78 9.79 1.45 -14.77
N LEU A 79 10.95 1.23 -14.13
CA LEU A 79 12.05 0.49 -14.74
C LEU A 79 11.66 -0.94 -15.16
N ALA A 80 10.73 -1.57 -14.44
CA ALA A 80 10.27 -2.92 -14.75
C ALA A 80 9.23 -2.96 -15.89
N VAL A 81 8.35 -1.95 -16.00
CA VAL A 81 7.20 -1.98 -16.92
C VAL A 81 7.29 -0.97 -18.08
N GLY A 82 8.15 0.04 -17.99
CA GLY A 82 8.22 1.13 -18.97
C GLY A 82 8.69 0.66 -20.35
N GLY A 83 9.60 -0.32 -20.42
CA GLY A 83 10.10 -0.87 -21.69
C GLY A 83 9.02 -1.55 -22.55
N VAL A 84 7.89 -1.94 -21.94
CA VAL A 84 6.74 -2.53 -22.64
C VAL A 84 5.61 -1.52 -22.88
N GLY A 85 5.89 -0.21 -22.79
CA GLY A 85 4.92 0.86 -23.11
C GLY A 85 3.84 1.05 -22.04
N CYS A 86 4.21 0.90 -20.77
CA CYS A 86 3.32 1.19 -19.65
C CYS A 86 3.71 2.52 -18.98
N CYS A 87 2.72 3.25 -18.48
CA CYS A 87 2.95 4.34 -17.52
C CYS A 87 2.59 3.88 -16.11
N VAL A 88 3.25 4.49 -15.12
CA VAL A 88 2.95 4.31 -13.69
C VAL A 88 2.34 5.61 -13.17
N LEU A 89 1.22 5.51 -12.44
CA LEU A 89 0.51 6.63 -11.84
C LEU A 89 0.30 6.36 -10.35
N LEU A 90 0.53 7.35 -9.51
CA LEU A 90 0.05 7.36 -8.12
C LEU A 90 -1.11 8.33 -8.05
N ALA A 91 -2.31 7.83 -7.77
CA ALA A 91 -3.51 8.63 -7.61
C ALA A 91 -3.89 8.76 -6.13
N ASP A 92 -4.40 9.93 -5.73
CA ASP A 92 -4.95 10.13 -4.40
C ASP A 92 -6.29 9.39 -4.23
N ARG A 93 -6.85 9.43 -3.02
CA ARG A 93 -8.13 8.78 -2.69
C ARG A 93 -9.34 9.28 -3.48
N ASP A 94 -9.25 10.47 -4.08
CA ASP A 94 -10.31 11.08 -4.88
C ASP A 94 -10.18 10.70 -6.37
N GLY A 95 -9.23 9.80 -6.68
CA GLY A 95 -8.98 9.26 -8.01
C GLY A 95 -8.17 10.20 -8.89
N VAL A 96 -7.38 11.11 -8.33
CA VAL A 96 -6.59 12.07 -9.09
C VAL A 96 -5.12 11.65 -9.13
N PRO A 97 -4.54 11.33 -10.30
CA PRO A 97 -3.11 11.10 -10.42
C PRO A 97 -2.31 12.33 -9.99
N VAL A 98 -1.45 12.16 -8.99
CA VAL A 98 -0.57 13.21 -8.46
C VAL A 98 0.89 12.99 -8.85
N GLU A 99 1.29 11.75 -9.15
CA GLU A 99 2.62 11.43 -9.69
C GLU A 99 2.47 10.54 -10.92
N ARG A 100 3.41 10.70 -11.86
CA ARG A 100 3.47 9.91 -13.10
C ARG A 100 4.91 9.55 -13.43
N ARG A 101 5.10 8.35 -14.00
CA ARG A 101 6.28 7.96 -14.77
C ARG A 101 5.83 7.37 -16.11
N GLY A 102 6.40 7.84 -17.20
CA GLY A 102 6.03 7.42 -18.55
C GLY A 102 7.15 7.76 -19.54
N ALA A 103 7.11 7.12 -20.70
CA ALA A 103 8.09 7.38 -21.75
C ALA A 103 7.62 8.59 -22.59
N PRO A 104 8.50 9.55 -22.92
CA PRO A 104 8.11 10.72 -23.72
C PRO A 104 7.46 10.38 -25.07
N VAL A 105 7.83 9.23 -25.66
CA VAL A 105 7.24 8.75 -26.92
C VAL A 105 5.75 8.41 -26.80
N ASP A 106 5.28 8.07 -25.61
CA ASP A 106 3.89 7.69 -25.35
C ASP A 106 3.08 8.84 -24.73
N ASP A 107 3.70 9.99 -24.41
CA ASP A 107 3.07 11.06 -23.64
C ASP A 107 1.87 11.69 -24.37
N GLU A 108 1.96 11.90 -25.69
CA GLU A 108 0.83 12.40 -26.47
C GLU A 108 -0.38 11.46 -26.39
N THR A 109 -0.13 10.14 -26.48
CA THR A 109 -1.19 9.12 -26.38
C THR A 109 -1.83 9.14 -25.00
N PHE A 110 -1.02 9.09 -23.93
CA PHE A 110 -1.53 9.11 -22.57
C PHE A 110 -2.24 10.43 -22.21
N HIS A 111 -1.76 11.56 -22.73
CA HIS A 111 -2.41 12.85 -22.54
C HIS A 111 -3.77 12.89 -23.25
N CYS A 112 -3.86 12.43 -24.50
CA CYS A 112 -5.12 12.32 -25.23
C CYS A 112 -6.14 11.38 -24.54
N TRP A 113 -5.65 10.36 -23.83
CA TRP A 113 -6.49 9.45 -23.05
C TRP A 113 -6.82 9.94 -21.64
N GLY A 114 -6.30 11.09 -21.22
CA GLY A 114 -6.54 11.62 -19.88
C GLY A 114 -5.70 10.98 -18.77
N LEU A 115 -4.76 10.08 -19.08
CA LEU A 115 -3.87 9.44 -18.10
C LEU A 115 -2.66 10.31 -17.77
N TRP A 116 -2.97 11.47 -17.19
CA TRP A 116 -2.01 12.51 -16.83
C TRP A 116 -2.26 13.03 -15.42
N THR A 117 -1.27 13.71 -14.83
CA THR A 117 -1.46 14.29 -13.51
C THR A 117 -2.56 15.35 -13.52
N GLY A 118 -3.43 15.33 -12.52
CA GLY A 118 -4.55 16.28 -12.36
C GLY A 118 -5.85 15.88 -13.06
N SER A 119 -5.90 14.81 -13.84
CA SER A 119 -7.17 14.31 -14.36
C SER A 119 -7.96 13.55 -13.29
N VAL A 120 -9.29 13.59 -13.36
CA VAL A 120 -10.17 12.92 -12.39
C VAL A 120 -10.57 11.53 -12.91
N TRP A 121 -10.12 10.48 -12.22
CA TRP A 121 -10.36 9.07 -12.56
C TRP A 121 -11.18 8.28 -11.53
N ASN A 122 -11.83 8.95 -10.58
CA ASN A 122 -12.80 8.26 -9.73
C ASN A 122 -13.93 7.62 -10.54
N GLU A 123 -14.53 6.57 -10.00
CA GLU A 123 -15.57 5.81 -10.70
C GLU A 123 -16.82 6.65 -10.97
N GLU A 124 -17.09 7.65 -10.13
CA GLU A 124 -18.19 8.61 -10.33
C GLU A 124 -18.04 9.45 -11.61
N SER A 125 -16.80 9.77 -12.01
CA SER A 125 -16.53 10.60 -13.18
C SER A 125 -16.18 9.78 -14.43
N GLN A 126 -15.48 8.66 -14.24
CA GLN A 126 -14.91 7.85 -15.35
C GLN A 126 -15.53 6.45 -15.50
N GLY A 127 -16.56 6.15 -14.72
CA GLY A 127 -17.15 4.82 -14.63
C GLY A 127 -16.11 3.77 -14.24
N THR A 128 -16.40 2.50 -14.52
CA THR A 128 -15.46 1.41 -14.30
C THR A 128 -14.14 1.64 -15.05
N ASN A 129 -13.09 1.90 -14.28
CA ASN A 129 -11.70 2.07 -14.72
C ASN A 129 -10.73 1.54 -13.65
N GLY A 130 -9.44 1.45 -13.93
CA GLY A 130 -8.45 0.92 -12.97
C GLY A 130 -8.45 1.66 -11.62
N ILE A 131 -8.16 2.97 -11.65
CA ILE A 131 -8.00 3.82 -10.46
C ILE A 131 -9.28 3.87 -9.63
N GLY A 132 -10.38 4.33 -10.22
CA GLY A 132 -11.65 4.55 -9.53
C GLY A 132 -12.23 3.27 -8.96
N THR A 133 -12.25 2.20 -9.75
CA THR A 133 -12.80 0.91 -9.29
C THR A 133 -11.94 0.30 -8.20
N CYS A 134 -10.61 0.44 -8.27
CA CYS A 134 -9.70 -0.02 -7.21
C CYS A 134 -9.98 0.68 -5.88
N LEU A 135 -10.23 1.99 -5.90
CA LEU A 135 -10.57 2.77 -4.71
C LEU A 135 -11.91 2.35 -4.10
N VAL A 136 -12.92 2.09 -4.94
CA VAL A 136 -14.25 1.63 -4.48
C VAL A 136 -14.20 0.19 -3.95
N GLU A 137 -13.52 -0.71 -4.65
CA GLU A 137 -13.46 -2.14 -4.30
C GLU A 137 -12.42 -2.44 -3.21
N GLN A 138 -11.51 -1.50 -2.91
CA GLN A 138 -10.43 -1.62 -1.92
C GLN A 138 -9.55 -2.87 -2.08
N ARG A 139 -9.34 -3.29 -3.33
CA ARG A 139 -8.54 -4.47 -3.67
C ARG A 139 -7.78 -4.26 -4.97
N ALA A 140 -6.66 -4.95 -5.10
CA ALA A 140 -5.95 -4.99 -6.36
C ALA A 140 -6.82 -5.62 -7.45
N LEU A 141 -6.79 -5.04 -8.65
CA LEU A 141 -7.59 -5.49 -9.79
C LEU A 141 -6.94 -5.09 -11.11
N THR A 142 -7.42 -5.73 -12.18
CA THR A 142 -7.11 -5.35 -13.55
C THR A 142 -8.43 -5.06 -14.28
N ILE A 143 -8.52 -3.90 -14.93
CA ILE A 143 -9.57 -3.56 -15.89
C ILE A 143 -8.94 -3.63 -17.28
N HIS A 144 -9.30 -4.66 -18.03
CA HIS A 144 -8.74 -4.94 -19.35
C HIS A 144 -9.70 -4.50 -20.46
N ARG A 145 -9.30 -3.56 -21.30
CA ARG A 145 -9.98 -3.18 -22.54
C ARG A 145 -11.48 -2.91 -22.38
N ASP A 146 -12.31 -3.77 -22.96
CA ASP A 146 -13.77 -3.79 -22.94
C ASP A 146 -14.36 -4.08 -21.55
N GLN A 147 -13.53 -4.17 -20.53
CA GLN A 147 -13.94 -4.07 -19.13
C GLN A 147 -14.12 -2.62 -18.67
N HIS A 148 -13.49 -1.65 -19.35
CA HIS A 148 -13.73 -0.24 -19.08
C HIS A 148 -15.17 0.13 -19.40
N PHE A 149 -15.75 1.00 -18.57
CA PHE A 149 -17.13 1.46 -18.78
C PHE A 149 -17.25 2.31 -20.05
N TYR A 150 -16.40 3.34 -20.19
CA TYR A 150 -16.43 4.17 -21.38
C TYR A 150 -15.78 3.49 -22.58
N THR A 151 -16.44 3.64 -23.73
CA THR A 151 -15.97 3.10 -25.01
C THR A 151 -14.65 3.71 -25.46
N CYS A 152 -14.41 4.99 -25.18
CA CYS A 152 -13.14 5.65 -25.49
C CYS A 152 -11.94 5.06 -24.72
N ASN A 153 -12.19 4.38 -23.60
CA ASN A 153 -11.16 3.79 -22.74
C ASN A 153 -10.88 2.32 -23.07
N THR A 154 -11.53 1.70 -24.06
CA THR A 154 -11.32 0.27 -24.36
C THR A 154 -9.94 -0.04 -24.97
N GLY A 155 -9.18 0.99 -25.35
CA GLY A 155 -7.78 0.86 -25.73
C GLY A 155 -6.83 0.61 -24.54
N LEU A 156 -7.32 0.78 -23.31
CA LEU A 156 -6.52 0.69 -22.09
C LEU A 156 -6.54 -0.70 -21.46
N SER A 157 -5.46 -1.03 -20.79
CA SER A 157 -5.42 -2.08 -19.78
C SER A 157 -4.74 -1.54 -18.53
N CYS A 158 -5.49 -1.46 -17.45
CA CYS A 158 -5.06 -0.87 -16.19
C CYS A 158 -4.95 -1.96 -15.14
N THR A 159 -3.83 -2.01 -14.43
CA THR A 159 -3.66 -2.85 -13.25
C THR A 159 -3.33 -1.96 -12.07
N THR A 160 -4.16 -2.05 -11.05
CA THR A 160 -4.15 -1.08 -9.96
C THR A 160 -4.13 -1.80 -8.62
N ALA A 161 -3.39 -1.28 -7.64
CA ALA A 161 -3.45 -1.73 -6.25
C ALA A 161 -3.75 -0.55 -5.30
N PRO A 162 -4.59 -0.77 -4.28
CA PRO A 162 -4.84 0.25 -3.26
C PRO A 162 -3.60 0.44 -2.38
N ILE A 163 -3.43 1.65 -1.86
CA ILE A 163 -2.38 2.00 -0.89
C ILE A 163 -3.03 2.54 0.38
N TYR A 164 -2.61 1.98 1.51
CA TYR A 164 -3.07 2.36 2.83
C TYR A 164 -2.00 3.11 3.62
N ASP A 165 -2.41 4.03 4.48
CA ASP A 165 -1.48 4.74 5.35
C ASP A 165 -1.08 3.91 6.58
N HIS A 166 -0.29 4.53 7.46
CA HIS A 166 0.16 3.91 8.71
C HIS A 166 -0.96 3.64 9.74
N ARG A 167 -2.15 4.23 9.54
CA ARG A 167 -3.36 3.97 10.33
C ARG A 167 -4.21 2.86 9.72
N GLY A 168 -3.91 2.47 8.48
CA GLY A 168 -4.65 1.47 7.71
C GLY A 168 -5.82 2.05 6.93
N ASP A 169 -5.87 3.38 6.78
CA ASP A 169 -6.88 4.08 5.99
C ASP A 169 -6.47 4.10 4.51
N LEU A 170 -7.44 3.95 3.60
CA LEU A 170 -7.19 4.02 2.16
C LEU A 170 -6.87 5.47 1.78
N VAL A 171 -5.69 5.71 1.21
CA VAL A 171 -5.21 7.07 0.91
C VAL A 171 -4.83 7.29 -0.55
N ALA A 172 -4.56 6.23 -1.30
CA ALA A 172 -4.13 6.31 -2.68
C ALA A 172 -4.38 5.01 -3.45
N ALA A 173 -4.17 5.05 -4.77
CA ALA A 173 -4.09 3.90 -5.65
C ALA A 173 -2.83 4.00 -6.52
N LEU A 174 -2.11 2.89 -6.66
CA LEU A 174 -0.99 2.74 -7.59
C LEU A 174 -1.49 2.05 -8.85
N ASP A 175 -1.40 2.73 -9.98
CA ASP A 175 -1.87 2.25 -11.27
C ASP A 175 -0.71 2.05 -12.25
N VAL A 176 -0.79 0.97 -13.01
CA VAL A 176 -0.01 0.75 -14.22
C VAL A 176 -0.95 0.59 -15.39
N SER A 177 -0.84 1.50 -16.34
CA SER A 177 -1.68 1.53 -17.53
C SER A 177 -0.84 1.26 -18.78
N SER A 178 -1.31 0.35 -19.63
CA SER A 178 -0.71 0.06 -20.93
C SER A 178 -1.56 0.61 -22.06
N CYS A 179 -0.90 1.17 -23.08
CA CYS A 179 -1.49 1.61 -24.33
C CYS A 179 -1.37 0.61 -25.49
N ARG A 180 -0.81 -0.58 -25.23
CA ARG A 180 -0.51 -1.56 -26.28
C ARG A 180 -1.56 -2.66 -26.38
N ALA A 181 -1.93 -2.97 -27.62
CA ALA A 181 -2.92 -4.00 -27.93
C ALA A 181 -2.37 -5.44 -27.90
N ASP A 182 -1.10 -5.65 -27.59
CA ASP A 182 -0.43 -6.96 -27.55
C ASP A 182 -0.10 -7.45 -26.13
N LEU A 183 -0.60 -6.77 -25.10
CA LEU A 183 -0.42 -7.21 -23.71
C LEU A 183 -1.04 -8.60 -23.51
N THR A 184 -0.18 -9.61 -23.36
CA THR A 184 -0.62 -10.99 -23.08
C THR A 184 -1.05 -11.14 -21.62
N GLU A 185 -1.85 -12.16 -21.35
CA GLU A 185 -2.29 -12.48 -19.98
C GLU A 185 -1.11 -12.74 -19.03
N ALA A 186 -0.04 -13.39 -19.52
CA ALA A 186 1.17 -13.62 -18.75
C ALA A 186 1.84 -12.30 -18.33
N PHE A 187 1.93 -11.31 -19.23
CA PHE A 187 2.44 -9.99 -18.90
C PHE A 187 1.52 -9.25 -17.93
N ALA A 188 0.20 -9.33 -18.11
CA ALA A 188 -0.76 -8.72 -17.19
C ALA A 188 -0.61 -9.26 -15.76
N ASN A 189 -0.40 -10.57 -15.61
CA ASN A 189 -0.15 -11.20 -14.31
C ASN A 189 1.17 -10.73 -13.67
N LEU A 190 2.25 -10.61 -14.46
CA LEU A 190 3.53 -10.08 -13.97
C LEU A 190 3.42 -8.62 -13.54
N ILE A 191 2.72 -7.78 -14.31
CA ILE A 191 2.44 -6.40 -13.94
C ILE A 191 1.64 -6.35 -12.64
N SER A 192 0.62 -7.20 -12.48
CA SER A 192 -0.18 -7.28 -11.25
C SER A 192 0.67 -7.61 -10.02
N MET A 193 1.55 -8.60 -10.13
CA MET A 193 2.49 -8.91 -9.04
C MET A 193 3.42 -7.73 -8.73
N ALA A 194 3.95 -7.06 -9.76
CA ALA A 194 4.84 -5.90 -9.59
C ALA A 194 4.14 -4.70 -8.95
N VAL A 195 2.90 -4.41 -9.34
CA VAL A 195 2.08 -3.33 -8.78
C VAL A 195 1.74 -3.61 -7.31
N ILE A 196 1.34 -4.85 -6.98
CA ILE A 196 1.05 -5.25 -5.59
C ILE A 196 2.31 -5.16 -4.71
N ASP A 197 3.46 -5.63 -5.21
CA ASP A 197 4.73 -5.55 -4.47
C ASP A 197 5.17 -4.09 -4.27
N ALA A 198 5.06 -3.26 -5.31
CA ALA A 198 5.37 -1.84 -5.23
C ALA A 198 4.46 -1.11 -4.22
N ALA A 199 3.14 -1.36 -4.24
CA ALA A 199 2.21 -0.80 -3.26
C ALA A 199 2.61 -1.18 -1.82
N ARG A 200 2.92 -2.46 -1.56
CA ARG A 200 3.40 -2.92 -0.24
C ARG A 200 4.69 -2.23 0.21
N ARG A 201 5.64 -2.00 -0.72
CA ARG A 201 6.87 -1.27 -0.41
C ARG A 201 6.58 0.20 -0.06
N ILE A 202 5.67 0.84 -0.78
CA ILE A 202 5.23 2.22 -0.47
C ILE A 202 4.63 2.28 0.93
N GLU A 203 3.73 1.35 1.28
CA GLU A 203 3.14 1.25 2.62
C GLU A 203 4.21 1.04 3.69
N ALA A 204 5.17 0.14 3.45
CA ALA A 204 6.25 -0.14 4.39
C ALA A 204 7.15 1.08 4.64
N GLU A 205 7.52 1.83 3.60
CA GLU A 205 8.31 3.06 3.75
C GLU A 205 7.51 4.17 4.45
N ASN A 206 6.24 4.35 4.08
CA ASN A 206 5.36 5.31 4.75
C ASN A 206 5.17 4.97 6.24
N PHE A 207 5.05 3.68 6.58
CA PHE A 207 4.95 3.21 7.95
C PHE A 207 6.23 3.50 8.77
N LYS A 208 7.42 3.28 8.19
CA LYS A 208 8.69 3.63 8.85
C LYS A 208 8.82 5.13 9.11
N ILE A 209 8.40 5.96 8.15
CA ILE A 209 8.42 7.43 8.28
C ILE A 209 7.48 7.89 9.40
N ALA A 210 6.31 7.26 9.54
CA ALA A 210 5.33 7.59 10.58
C ALA A 210 5.81 7.20 12.00
N PHE A 211 6.68 6.20 12.11
CA PHE A 211 7.19 5.70 13.40
C PHE A 211 8.73 5.72 13.49
N PRO A 212 9.38 6.91 13.38
CA PRO A 212 10.83 7.02 13.20
C PRO A 212 11.64 6.60 14.45
N LYS A 213 11.00 6.54 15.62
CA LYS A 213 11.62 6.12 16.88
C LYS A 213 11.27 4.69 17.29
N ALA A 214 10.39 4.03 16.54
CA ALA A 214 9.98 2.67 16.84
C ALA A 214 10.89 1.65 16.15
N ARG A 215 11.04 0.49 16.77
CA ARG A 215 11.54 -0.71 16.09
C ARG A 215 10.43 -1.25 15.21
N ILE A 216 10.73 -1.48 13.94
CA ILE A 216 9.77 -2.04 12.98
C ILE A 216 10.04 -3.54 12.86
N LEU A 217 9.04 -4.34 13.19
CA LEU A 217 9.11 -5.81 13.17
C LEU A 217 8.13 -6.36 12.12
N LEU A 218 8.48 -7.50 11.53
CA LEU A 218 7.52 -8.28 10.75
C LEU A 218 6.50 -8.91 11.70
N ALA A 219 5.22 -8.75 11.37
CA ALA A 219 4.14 -9.36 12.13
C ALA A 219 4.15 -10.89 11.95
N PRO A 220 3.81 -11.69 12.99
CA PRO A 220 3.83 -13.14 12.95
C PRO A 220 2.56 -13.69 12.27
N VAL A 221 2.41 -13.40 10.98
CA VAL A 221 1.22 -13.77 10.20
C VAL A 221 1.51 -14.98 9.32
N ALA A 222 0.48 -15.78 9.02
CA ALA A 222 0.62 -16.99 8.20
C ALA A 222 1.14 -16.68 6.79
N ASP A 223 0.63 -15.60 6.17
CA ASP A 223 1.11 -15.10 4.89
C ASP A 223 2.31 -14.16 5.07
N LYS A 224 3.52 -14.72 5.04
CA LYS A 224 4.77 -13.95 5.09
C LYS A 224 4.94 -13.00 3.89
N GLY A 225 4.22 -13.23 2.79
CA GLY A 225 4.23 -12.37 1.60
C GLY A 225 3.41 -11.09 1.77
N SER A 226 2.58 -10.99 2.81
CA SER A 226 1.72 -9.83 3.07
C SER A 226 2.48 -8.54 3.43
N GLY A 227 3.77 -8.64 3.80
CA GLY A 227 4.56 -7.49 4.24
C GLY A 227 4.01 -6.84 5.51
N ALA A 228 3.31 -7.60 6.35
CA ALA A 228 2.72 -7.10 7.59
C ALA A 228 3.79 -6.62 8.59
N LEU A 229 3.66 -5.38 9.07
CA LEU A 229 4.61 -4.75 9.98
C LEU A 229 3.91 -4.25 11.25
N ILE A 230 4.64 -4.31 12.36
CA ILE A 230 4.29 -3.68 13.63
C ILE A 230 5.40 -2.71 14.07
N ALA A 231 5.02 -1.61 14.70
CA ALA A 231 5.92 -0.63 15.29
C ALA A 231 5.92 -0.80 16.81
N VAL A 232 7.10 -0.96 17.40
CA VAL A 232 7.30 -1.15 18.84
C VAL A 232 8.17 -0.04 19.40
N ASP A 233 7.72 0.68 20.42
CA ASP A 233 8.45 1.79 21.02
C ASP A 233 9.63 1.34 21.91
N ALA A 234 10.19 2.25 22.70
CA ALA A 234 11.34 1.96 23.56
C ALA A 234 11.00 1.10 24.79
N ASP A 235 9.72 1.05 25.17
CA ASP A 235 9.21 0.33 26.34
C ASP A 235 8.63 -1.05 25.95
N ASP A 236 8.95 -1.53 24.74
CA ASP A 236 8.45 -2.77 24.16
C ASP A 236 6.92 -2.79 23.96
N LEU A 237 6.29 -1.61 23.83
CA LEU A 237 4.85 -1.48 23.55
C LEU A 237 4.58 -1.31 22.05
N VAL A 238 3.52 -1.96 21.57
CA VAL A 238 3.05 -1.83 20.19
C VAL A 238 2.35 -0.47 20.04
N VAL A 239 2.90 0.36 19.16
CA VAL A 239 2.40 1.73 18.89
C VAL A 239 1.82 1.89 17.48
N GLY A 240 1.96 0.87 16.63
CA GLY A 240 1.42 0.89 15.28
C GLY A 240 1.42 -0.47 14.61
N ALA A 241 0.57 -0.63 13.61
CA ALA A 241 0.51 -1.80 12.75
C ALA A 241 0.03 -1.40 11.35
N THR A 242 0.61 -1.98 10.29
CA THR A 242 0.12 -1.79 8.92
C THR A 242 -1.26 -2.41 8.76
N ARG A 243 -2.00 -2.04 7.69
CA ARG A 243 -3.32 -2.63 7.42
C ARG A 243 -3.28 -4.15 7.35
N SER A 244 -2.29 -4.73 6.68
CA SER A 244 -2.13 -6.18 6.56
C SER A 244 -1.90 -6.84 7.93
N ALA A 245 -1.10 -6.24 8.80
CA ALA A 245 -0.92 -6.71 10.18
C ALA A 245 -2.22 -6.64 10.98
N ARG A 246 -2.96 -5.52 10.87
CA ARG A 246 -4.25 -5.33 11.56
C ARG A 246 -5.27 -6.39 11.17
N LEU A 247 -5.44 -6.63 9.87
CA LEU A 247 -6.37 -7.65 9.37
C LEU A 247 -5.99 -9.06 9.84
N ALA A 248 -4.71 -9.41 9.75
CA ALA A 248 -4.25 -10.75 10.08
C ALA A 248 -4.25 -11.05 11.58
N LEU A 249 -4.05 -10.03 12.42
CA LEU A 249 -4.01 -10.15 13.89
C LEU A 249 -5.33 -9.72 14.56
N GLY A 250 -6.35 -9.35 13.79
CA GLY A 250 -7.63 -8.86 14.34
C GLY A 250 -7.50 -7.57 15.14
N MET A 251 -6.51 -6.72 14.83
CA MET A 251 -6.27 -5.47 15.57
C MET A 251 -7.15 -4.35 15.02
N THR A 252 -7.87 -3.70 15.92
CA THR A 252 -8.59 -2.46 15.63
C THR A 252 -7.77 -1.25 16.08
N GLN A 253 -8.18 -0.03 15.68
CA GLN A 253 -7.56 1.17 16.23
C GLN A 253 -7.69 1.23 17.76
N GLN A 254 -8.82 0.81 18.31
CA GLN A 254 -9.04 0.74 19.76
C GLN A 254 -8.06 -0.22 20.46
N CYS A 255 -7.57 -1.26 19.77
CA CYS A 255 -6.52 -2.13 20.30
C CYS A 255 -5.19 -1.39 20.44
N LEU A 256 -4.86 -0.50 19.51
CA LEU A 256 -3.61 0.29 19.51
C LEU A 256 -3.67 1.50 20.44
N ASP A 257 -4.87 2.00 20.75
CA ASP A 257 -5.06 3.08 21.73
C ASP A 257 -4.81 2.59 23.17
N LYS A 258 -4.76 1.26 23.38
CA LYS A 258 -4.38 0.65 24.66
C LYS A 258 -2.94 0.15 24.58
N PRO A 259 -2.11 0.42 25.61
CA PRO A 259 -0.77 -0.15 25.69
C PRO A 259 -0.82 -1.68 25.59
N MET A 260 -0.17 -2.24 24.57
CA MET A 260 -0.06 -3.68 24.37
C MET A 260 1.42 -4.06 24.28
N PRO A 261 1.93 -4.93 25.16
CA PRO A 261 3.29 -5.43 25.05
C PRO A 261 3.48 -6.21 23.74
N ALA A 262 4.58 -5.97 23.05
CA ALA A 262 4.90 -6.68 21.82
C ALA A 262 5.05 -8.18 22.06
N ALA A 263 5.57 -8.60 23.21
CA ALA A 263 5.70 -10.02 23.56
C ALA A 263 4.34 -10.73 23.60
N ASP A 264 3.30 -10.08 24.11
CA ASP A 264 1.94 -10.61 24.18
C ASP A 264 1.38 -10.82 22.77
N LEU A 265 1.54 -9.81 21.90
CA LEU A 265 1.10 -9.90 20.51
C LEU A 265 1.85 -10.99 19.73
N LEU A 266 3.13 -11.17 20.01
CA LEU A 266 3.99 -12.15 19.33
C LEU A 266 3.87 -13.57 19.90
N GLY A 267 3.11 -13.77 20.98
CA GLY A 267 3.02 -15.05 21.69
C GLY A 267 4.34 -15.45 22.38
N TRP A 268 5.18 -14.48 22.69
CA TRP A 268 6.45 -14.64 23.41
C TRP A 268 6.35 -14.23 24.88
N ALA A 269 5.17 -13.77 25.30
CA ALA A 269 4.90 -13.43 26.69
C ALA A 269 5.22 -14.63 27.58
N LYS A 270 5.93 -14.34 28.67
CA LYS A 270 6.16 -15.28 29.75
C LYS A 270 5.42 -14.76 30.97
N ASP A 271 4.68 -15.64 31.62
CA ASP A 271 4.03 -15.34 32.88
C ASP A 271 4.84 -15.90 34.05
N GLY A 272 4.82 -15.20 35.17
CA GLY A 272 5.35 -15.70 36.44
C GLY A 272 6.41 -14.81 37.11
N PRO A 273 6.95 -15.25 38.26
CA PRO A 273 7.83 -14.44 39.09
C PRO A 273 9.21 -14.16 38.46
N GLU A 274 9.59 -14.88 37.40
CA GLU A 274 10.90 -14.77 36.75
C GLU A 274 10.98 -13.62 35.73
N VAL A 275 9.86 -13.01 35.33
CA VAL A 275 9.82 -11.95 34.30
C VAL A 275 10.76 -10.79 34.63
N LEU A 276 10.75 -10.34 35.88
CA LEU A 276 11.62 -9.24 36.31
C LEU A 276 13.10 -9.63 36.29
N ALA A 277 13.41 -10.88 36.64
CA ALA A 277 14.77 -11.41 36.62
C ALA A 277 15.29 -11.53 35.18
N GLU A 278 14.44 -11.94 34.23
CA GLU A 278 14.79 -12.03 32.82
C GLU A 278 14.96 -10.65 32.17
N ALA A 279 14.10 -9.70 32.51
CA ALA A 279 14.25 -8.30 32.09
C ALA A 279 15.57 -7.70 32.61
N GLU A 280 15.89 -7.93 33.89
CA GLU A 280 17.16 -7.51 34.48
C GLU A 280 18.35 -8.17 33.76
N ARG A 281 18.28 -9.49 33.50
CA ARG A 281 19.28 -10.24 32.74
C ARG A 281 19.51 -9.63 31.36
N GLY A 282 18.45 -9.26 30.65
CA GLY A 282 18.54 -8.61 29.33
C GLY A 282 19.27 -7.27 29.39
N VAL A 283 19.04 -6.46 30.43
CA VAL A 283 19.77 -5.18 30.65
C VAL A 283 21.26 -5.45 30.86
N LEU A 284 21.62 -6.43 31.69
CA LEU A 284 23.01 -6.79 31.96
C LEU A 284 23.73 -7.29 30.71
N GLN A 285 23.09 -8.16 29.93
CA GLN A 285 23.65 -8.68 28.68
C GLN A 285 23.93 -7.56 27.67
N ARG A 286 22.99 -6.64 27.47
CA ARG A 286 23.19 -5.50 26.56
C ARG A 286 24.32 -4.57 27.04
N ALA A 287 24.43 -4.34 28.34
CA ALA A 287 25.50 -3.52 28.90
C ALA A 287 26.89 -4.18 28.72
N LEU A 288 26.99 -5.48 28.94
CA LEU A 288 28.23 -6.23 28.70
C LEU A 288 28.60 -6.25 27.21
N ALA A 289 27.63 -6.46 26.32
CA ALA A 289 27.87 -6.47 24.88
C ALA A 289 28.41 -5.11 24.38
N ARG A 290 27.86 -3.98 24.87
CA ARG A 290 28.34 -2.63 24.54
C ARG A 290 29.72 -2.30 25.10
N ALA A 291 30.15 -3.04 26.12
CA ALA A 291 31.42 -2.85 26.80
C ALA A 291 32.47 -3.90 26.36
N ASP A 292 32.20 -4.69 25.32
CA ASP A 292 33.05 -5.80 24.87
C ASP A 292 33.45 -6.74 26.02
N GLY A 293 32.50 -7.04 26.91
CA GLY A 293 32.71 -7.89 28.09
C GLY A 293 33.43 -7.20 29.27
N ASN A 294 33.81 -5.92 29.15
CA ASN A 294 34.42 -5.17 30.23
C ASN A 294 33.41 -4.82 31.33
N VAL A 295 33.46 -5.59 32.42
CA VAL A 295 32.56 -5.45 33.58
C VAL A 295 32.64 -4.07 34.23
N SER A 296 33.83 -3.46 34.31
CA SER A 296 33.96 -2.14 34.94
C SER A 296 33.28 -1.05 34.10
N ALA A 297 33.49 -1.08 32.77
CA ALA A 297 32.85 -0.16 31.84
C ALA A 297 31.32 -0.37 31.78
N ALA A 298 30.87 -1.62 31.78
CA ALA A 298 29.43 -1.94 31.84
C ALA A 298 28.77 -1.44 33.14
N ALA A 299 29.44 -1.59 34.29
CA ALA A 299 28.93 -1.11 35.57
C ALA A 299 28.80 0.42 35.58
N GLN A 300 29.82 1.11 35.07
CA GLN A 300 29.82 2.57 34.92
C GLN A 300 28.68 3.04 34.00
N ALA A 301 28.48 2.38 32.85
CA ALA A 301 27.41 2.72 31.91
C ALA A 301 26.00 2.51 32.51
N LEU A 302 25.83 1.54 33.40
CA LEU A 302 24.58 1.28 34.13
C LEU A 302 24.42 2.15 35.39
N GLY A 303 25.41 2.95 35.77
CA GLY A 303 25.35 3.77 36.98
C GLY A 303 25.38 2.97 38.29
N ILE A 304 25.93 1.74 38.28
CA ILE A 304 26.03 0.87 39.47
C ILE A 304 27.48 0.54 39.81
N SER A 305 27.74 0.13 41.05
CA SER A 305 29.09 -0.31 41.42
C SER A 305 29.47 -1.64 40.76
N ARG A 306 30.77 -1.83 40.46
CA ARG A 306 31.32 -3.08 39.91
C ARG A 306 30.94 -4.31 40.77
N ALA A 307 30.96 -4.16 42.09
CA ALA A 307 30.56 -5.23 43.02
C ALA A 307 29.07 -5.58 42.90
N THR A 308 28.21 -4.59 42.64
CA THR A 308 26.78 -4.82 42.42
C THR A 308 26.54 -5.51 41.09
N LEU A 309 27.27 -5.13 40.03
CA LEU A 309 27.19 -5.81 38.74
C LEU A 309 27.57 -7.29 38.86
N HIS A 310 28.72 -7.61 39.48
CA HIS A 310 29.15 -9.00 39.70
C HIS A 310 28.12 -9.84 40.46
N ARG A 311 27.53 -9.29 41.54
CA ARG A 311 26.47 -9.99 42.28
C ARG A 311 25.26 -10.31 41.40
N LYS A 312 24.83 -9.36 40.56
CA LYS A 312 23.69 -9.55 39.66
C LYS A 312 23.99 -10.56 38.54
N LEU A 313 25.20 -10.53 37.96
CA LEU A 313 25.62 -11.49 36.93
C LEU A 313 25.62 -12.93 37.46
N ASN A 314 26.16 -13.15 38.66
CA ASN A 314 26.17 -14.47 39.29
C ASN A 314 24.76 -14.95 39.65
N ARG A 315 23.90 -14.06 40.14
CA ARG A 315 22.53 -14.40 40.52
C ARG A 315 21.65 -14.79 39.33
N LEU A 316 21.88 -14.17 38.17
CA LEU A 316 21.05 -14.31 36.96
C LEU A 316 21.70 -15.19 35.88
N ASP A 317 22.77 -15.90 36.24
CA ASP A 317 23.48 -16.85 35.37
C ASP A 317 23.94 -16.25 34.03
N VAL A 318 24.36 -14.99 34.04
CA VAL A 318 24.78 -14.27 32.84
C VAL A 318 26.25 -14.53 32.55
N HIS A 319 26.50 -15.49 31.66
CA HIS A 319 27.83 -15.89 31.25
C HIS A 319 28.40 -15.00 30.14
N ARG A 320 29.73 -14.82 30.15
CA ARG A 320 30.46 -14.09 29.10
C ARG A 320 30.28 -14.82 27.76
N SER A 321 29.86 -14.10 26.73
CA SER A 321 30.14 -14.52 25.36
C SER A 321 31.64 -14.31 25.15
N HIS A 322 32.34 -15.38 24.73
CA HIS A 322 33.76 -15.36 24.42
C HIS A 322 34.10 -14.39 23.30
#